data_AF-A0A059EC42-F1
#
_entry.id   AF-A0A059EC42-F1
#
_cell.length_a   1.000
_cell.length_b   1.000
_cell.length_c   1.000
_cell.angle_alpha   90.00
_cell.angle_beta   90.00
_cell.angle_gamma   90.00
#
_symmetry.space_group_name_H-M   'P 1'
#
loop_
_entity.id
_entity.type
_entity.pdbx_description
1 polymer ?
#
loop_
_entity_poly.entity_id
_entity_poly.type
_entity_poly.pdbx_seq_one_letter_code
_entity_poly.pdbx_strand_id
1 'polypeptide(L)'
;MAAADKITPALAGALEALKLARREVAEVERDPERWRWVSVGLVTALKCAAIAALSAYETANDADTLDLKSPTKVAPLKLLLRRARSDEFLLPPEQLPATARQIEAVLRLAAYRNDVLHGGAGDRAASIVGDANTCVILIRHFLEGAPAFDPSDYAVHCALVSDELTAIEAALRQLG
;
A
#
# COMPACT_ATOMS: atom_id res chain seq x y z
N MET A 1 18.17 12.30 -6.57
CA MET A 1 18.07 11.32 -5.49
C MET A 1 17.77 10.03 -6.21
N ALA A 2 18.72 9.12 -6.26
CA ALA A 2 18.62 7.93 -7.09
C ALA A 2 17.38 7.10 -6.69
N ALA A 3 16.86 6.28 -7.60
CA ALA A 3 15.70 5.44 -7.33
C ALA A 3 15.89 4.65 -6.02
N ALA A 4 17.03 3.97 -5.85
CA ALA A 4 17.35 3.21 -4.65
C ALA A 4 17.28 4.00 -3.33
N ASP A 5 17.59 5.31 -3.33
CA ASP A 5 17.50 6.17 -2.13
C ASP A 5 16.06 6.30 -1.60
N LYS A 6 15.06 5.93 -2.40
CA LYS A 6 13.64 5.97 -2.03
C LYS A 6 13.18 4.74 -1.25
N ILE A 7 13.94 3.65 -1.23
CA ILE A 7 13.51 2.38 -0.63
C ILE A 7 13.33 2.55 0.88
N THR A 8 14.38 2.99 1.60
CA THR A 8 14.33 3.22 3.06
C THR A 8 13.18 4.13 3.50
N PRO A 9 13.01 5.35 2.95
CA PRO A 9 11.89 6.21 3.36
C PRO A 9 10.53 5.64 2.98
N ALA A 10 10.43 4.88 1.87
CA ALA A 10 9.20 4.19 1.52
C ALA A 10 8.87 3.08 2.52
N LEU A 11 9.82 2.26 2.94
CA LEU A 11 9.60 1.23 3.96
C LEU A 11 9.24 1.83 5.32
N ALA A 12 9.91 2.91 5.74
CA ALA A 12 9.55 3.64 6.95
C ALA A 12 8.13 4.22 6.87
N GLY A 13 7.77 4.83 5.73
CA GLY A 13 6.42 5.33 5.49
C GLY A 13 5.35 4.24 5.49
N ALA A 14 5.66 3.07 4.93
CA ALA A 14 4.77 1.90 4.97
C ALA A 14 4.55 1.44 6.42
N LEU A 15 5.61 1.31 7.21
CA LEU A 15 5.53 0.90 8.61
C LEU A 15 4.66 1.86 9.45
N GLU A 16 4.89 3.17 9.36
CA GLU A 16 4.09 4.14 10.14
C GLU A 16 2.62 4.16 9.71
N ALA A 17 2.36 3.98 8.41
CA ALA A 17 1.00 3.88 7.90
C ALA A 17 0.29 2.59 8.35
N LEU A 18 1.03 1.48 8.45
CA LEU A 18 0.51 0.21 8.98
C LEU A 18 0.24 0.30 10.49
N LYS A 19 1.11 0.92 11.29
CA LYS A 19 0.85 1.16 12.72
C LYS A 19 -0.44 1.96 12.93
N LEU A 20 -0.69 2.97 12.10
CA LEU A 20 -1.95 3.71 12.10
C LEU A 20 -3.13 2.78 11.78
N ALA A 21 -3.05 2.01 10.69
CA ALA A 21 -4.12 1.10 10.30
C ALA A 21 -4.42 0.06 11.39
N ARG A 22 -3.40 -0.53 12.00
CA ARG A 22 -3.51 -1.48 13.12
C ARG A 22 -4.20 -0.86 14.32
N ARG A 23 -3.78 0.34 14.74
CA ARG A 23 -4.37 1.04 15.89
C ARG A 23 -5.87 1.25 15.69
N GLU A 24 -6.28 1.62 14.47
CA GLU A 24 -7.65 2.03 14.19
C GLU A 24 -8.56 0.85 13.89
N VAL A 25 -8.07 -0.20 13.22
CA VAL A 25 -8.88 -1.39 12.89
C VAL A 25 -9.35 -2.13 14.14
N ALA A 26 -8.57 -2.08 15.23
CA ALA A 26 -8.93 -2.67 16.51
C ALA A 26 -10.16 -2.04 17.18
N GLU A 27 -10.50 -0.79 16.81
CA GLU A 27 -11.61 -0.04 17.41
C GLU A 27 -12.83 0.07 16.48
N VAL A 28 -12.76 -0.50 15.27
CA VAL A 28 -13.81 -0.39 14.25
C VAL A 28 -15.15 -0.98 14.68
N GLU A 29 -15.16 -2.08 15.45
CA GLU A 29 -16.43 -2.67 15.94
C GLU A 29 -17.16 -1.70 16.88
N ARG A 30 -16.41 -0.95 17.68
CA ARG A 30 -16.95 0.02 18.65
C ARG A 30 -17.29 1.34 18.00
N ASP A 31 -16.47 1.77 17.04
CA ASP A 31 -16.59 3.04 16.33
C ASP A 31 -16.35 2.83 14.82
N PRO A 32 -17.42 2.58 14.04
CA PRO A 32 -17.33 2.37 12.60
C PRO A 32 -16.69 3.53 11.83
N GLU A 33 -16.69 4.76 12.36
CA GLU A 33 -16.06 5.91 11.70
C GLU A 33 -14.53 5.80 11.66
N ARG A 34 -13.94 4.89 12.46
CA ARG A 34 -12.49 4.58 12.46
C ARG A 34 -12.00 4.09 11.11
N TRP A 35 -12.88 3.53 10.27
CA TRP A 35 -12.54 3.09 8.91
C TRP A 35 -11.87 4.18 8.07
N ARG A 36 -12.21 5.45 8.33
CA ARG A 36 -11.57 6.60 7.68
C ARG A 36 -10.05 6.57 7.85
N TRP A 37 -9.57 6.26 9.05
CA TRP A 37 -8.14 6.21 9.36
C TRP A 37 -7.51 4.89 8.96
N VAL A 38 -8.24 3.78 9.02
CA VAL A 38 -7.80 2.49 8.46
C VAL A 38 -7.52 2.64 6.96
N SER A 39 -8.41 3.29 6.20
CA SER A 39 -8.20 3.54 4.77
C SER A 39 -7.00 4.47 4.51
N VAL A 40 -6.78 5.49 5.35
CA VAL A 40 -5.61 6.37 5.26
C VAL A 40 -4.33 5.57 5.44
N GLY A 41 -4.26 4.74 6.48
CA GLY A 41 -3.12 3.87 6.75
C GLY A 41 -2.86 2.88 5.61
N LEU A 42 -3.83 2.05 5.26
CA LEU A 42 -3.66 0.99 4.26
C LEU A 42 -3.32 1.55 2.86
N VAL A 43 -4.02 2.60 2.41
CA VAL A 43 -3.75 3.19 1.07
C VAL A 43 -2.38 3.87 1.05
N THR A 44 -1.94 4.45 2.16
CA THR A 44 -0.60 5.06 2.26
C THR A 44 0.47 3.97 2.28
N ALA A 45 0.28 2.90 3.06
CA ALA A 45 1.18 1.76 3.10
C ALA A 45 1.33 1.10 1.72
N LEU A 46 0.23 0.89 0.99
CA LEU A 46 0.28 0.33 -0.37
C LEU A 46 1.01 1.24 -1.36
N LYS A 47 0.82 2.56 -1.28
CA LYS A 47 1.59 3.51 -2.09
C LYS A 47 3.08 3.40 -1.79
N CYS A 48 3.46 3.39 -0.51
CA CYS A 48 4.84 3.25 -0.08
C CYS A 48 5.45 1.91 -0.53
N ALA A 49 4.72 0.79 -0.38
CA ALA A 49 5.17 -0.52 -0.85
C ALA A 49 5.41 -0.55 -2.37
N ALA A 50 4.50 0.03 -3.15
CA ALA A 50 4.69 0.14 -4.60
C ALA A 50 5.88 1.03 -4.98
N ILE A 51 6.13 2.11 -4.22
CA ILE A 51 7.31 2.97 -4.43
C ILE A 51 8.59 2.20 -4.13
N ALA A 52 8.65 1.46 -3.03
CA ALA A 52 9.82 0.64 -2.68
C ALA A 52 10.12 -0.38 -3.80
N ALA A 53 9.10 -1.11 -4.27
CA ALA A 53 9.26 -2.09 -5.34
C ALA A 53 9.72 -1.45 -6.66
N LEU A 54 9.04 -0.40 -7.12
CA LEU A 54 9.38 0.28 -8.38
C LEU A 54 10.73 1.01 -8.35
N SER A 55 11.23 1.32 -7.15
CA SER A 55 12.50 2.04 -6.98
C SER A 55 13.70 1.11 -6.82
N ALA A 56 13.44 -0.16 -6.52
CA ALA A 56 14.49 -1.16 -6.27
C ALA A 56 14.87 -1.98 -7.51
N TYR A 57 13.99 -1.99 -8.53
CA TYR A 57 14.22 -2.78 -9.72
C TYR A 57 15.45 -2.29 -10.51
N GLU A 58 16.15 -3.20 -11.20
CA GLU A 58 17.42 -2.89 -11.87
C GLU A 58 17.29 -1.78 -12.93
N THR A 59 16.12 -1.67 -13.57
CA THR A 59 15.82 -0.64 -14.59
C THR A 59 15.15 0.61 -14.02
N ALA A 60 15.04 0.73 -12.69
CA ALA A 60 14.30 1.79 -12.04
C ALA A 60 14.88 3.18 -12.31
N ASN A 61 14.01 4.11 -12.71
CA ASN A 61 14.31 5.52 -12.89
C ASN A 61 13.61 6.38 -11.84
N ASP A 62 14.19 7.55 -11.57
CA ASP A 62 13.61 8.50 -10.62
C ASP A 62 12.17 8.90 -10.97
N ALA A 63 11.82 8.93 -12.27
CA ALA A 63 10.50 9.28 -12.78
C ALA A 63 9.41 8.21 -12.56
N ASP A 64 9.79 6.97 -12.27
CA ASP A 64 8.87 5.82 -12.25
C ASP A 64 7.91 5.85 -11.06
N THR A 65 8.23 6.64 -10.03
CA THR A 65 7.37 6.84 -8.87
C THR A 65 6.70 8.22 -8.86
N LEU A 66 6.96 9.05 -9.87
CA LEU A 66 6.50 10.44 -9.94
C LEU A 66 5.25 10.59 -10.83
N ASP A 67 4.44 11.60 -10.50
CA ASP A 67 3.26 11.98 -11.26
C ASP A 67 3.67 12.58 -12.62
N LEU A 68 3.05 12.09 -13.69
CA LEU A 68 3.26 12.57 -15.06
C LEU A 68 2.89 14.04 -15.23
N LYS A 69 1.91 14.54 -14.46
CA LYS A 69 1.45 15.94 -14.54
C LYS A 69 2.22 16.87 -13.61
N SER A 70 2.90 16.34 -12.61
CA SER A 70 3.62 17.11 -11.60
C SER A 70 4.83 16.30 -11.14
N PRO A 71 5.98 16.44 -11.82
CA PRO A 71 7.16 15.59 -11.58
C PRO A 71 7.81 15.84 -10.20
N THR A 72 7.29 16.76 -9.40
CA THR A 72 7.69 16.95 -8.00
C THR A 72 6.80 16.20 -7.01
N LYS A 73 5.73 15.54 -7.48
CA LYS A 73 4.76 14.82 -6.65
C LYS A 73 4.84 13.32 -6.92
N VAL A 74 4.60 12.54 -5.87
CA VAL A 74 4.42 11.09 -5.96
C VAL A 74 3.18 10.79 -6.81
N ALA A 75 3.30 9.80 -7.70
CA ALA A 75 2.22 9.37 -8.57
C ALA A 75 0.94 8.96 -7.78
N PRO A 76 -0.26 9.12 -8.37
CA PRO A 76 -1.48 8.57 -7.81
C PRO A 76 -1.38 7.03 -7.74
N LEU A 77 -2.07 6.43 -6.76
CA LEU A 77 -2.00 4.97 -6.52
C LEU A 77 -2.31 4.17 -7.80
N LYS A 78 -3.34 4.58 -8.55
CA LYS A 78 -3.71 3.96 -9.82
C LYS A 78 -2.54 3.87 -10.81
N LEU A 79 -1.71 4.90 -10.90
CA LEU A 79 -0.55 4.92 -11.79
C LEU A 79 0.56 4.02 -11.27
N LEU A 80 0.85 4.05 -9.96
CA LEU A 80 1.85 3.16 -9.34
C LEU A 80 1.47 1.69 -9.54
N LEU A 81 0.22 1.31 -9.28
CA LEU A 81 -0.26 -0.05 -9.49
C LEU A 81 -0.24 -0.47 -10.97
N ARG A 82 -0.50 0.47 -11.89
CA ARG A 82 -0.38 0.19 -13.33
C ARG A 82 1.07 -0.12 -13.71
N ARG A 83 2.02 0.69 -13.24
CA ARG A 83 3.45 0.48 -13.47
C ARG A 83 3.90 -0.87 -12.88
N ALA A 84 3.54 -1.13 -11.63
CA ALA A 84 3.91 -2.39 -10.94
C ALA A 84 3.34 -3.67 -11.59
N ARG A 85 2.32 -3.56 -12.45
CA ARG A 85 1.75 -4.68 -13.22
C ARG A 85 2.34 -4.84 -14.62
N SER A 86 3.19 -3.90 -15.05
CA SER A 86 3.71 -3.83 -16.41
C SER A 86 5.14 -4.38 -16.44
N ASP A 87 5.43 -5.18 -17.46
CA ASP A 87 6.76 -5.76 -17.72
C ASP A 87 7.84 -4.70 -18.01
N GLU A 88 7.42 -3.52 -18.46
CA GLU A 88 8.28 -2.33 -18.55
C GLU A 88 8.93 -1.92 -17.22
N PHE A 89 8.28 -2.16 -16.07
CA PHE A 89 8.76 -1.68 -14.77
C PHE A 89 9.14 -2.80 -13.80
N LEU A 90 8.41 -3.92 -13.81
CA LEU A 90 8.69 -5.09 -12.98
C LEU A 90 8.41 -6.36 -13.79
N LEU A 91 9.35 -7.32 -13.74
CA LEU A 91 9.15 -8.67 -14.27
C LEU A 91 8.71 -9.63 -13.16
N PRO A 92 8.13 -10.79 -13.49
CA PRO A 92 7.88 -11.84 -12.51
C PRO A 92 9.19 -12.35 -11.87
N PRO A 93 9.19 -12.69 -10.56
CA PRO A 93 8.03 -12.73 -9.68
C PRO A 93 7.63 -11.40 -9.02
N GLU A 94 8.46 -10.35 -9.11
CA GLU A 94 8.25 -9.06 -8.43
C GLU A 94 7.02 -8.29 -8.97
N GLN A 95 6.72 -8.49 -10.25
CA GLN A 95 5.55 -7.94 -10.93
C GLN A 95 4.27 -8.25 -10.14
N LEU A 96 3.42 -7.24 -9.94
CA LEU A 96 2.18 -7.37 -9.19
C LEU A 96 1.18 -8.28 -9.95
N PRO A 97 0.86 -9.49 -9.46
CA PRO A 97 -0.04 -10.42 -10.15
C PRO A 97 -1.51 -10.13 -9.82
N ALA A 98 -1.88 -8.85 -9.70
CA ALA A 98 -3.23 -8.45 -9.29
C ALA A 98 -4.23 -8.50 -10.46
N THR A 99 -5.36 -9.15 -10.21
CA THR A 99 -6.54 -9.13 -11.09
C THR A 99 -7.15 -7.73 -11.17
N ALA A 100 -7.94 -7.46 -12.22
CA ALA A 100 -8.68 -6.21 -12.34
C ALA A 100 -9.59 -5.94 -11.12
N ARG A 101 -10.24 -6.99 -10.60
CA ARG A 101 -11.10 -6.92 -9.41
C ARG A 101 -10.33 -6.48 -8.15
N GLN A 102 -9.12 -6.99 -7.95
CA GLN A 102 -8.28 -6.58 -6.81
C GLN A 102 -7.84 -5.11 -6.94
N ILE A 103 -7.52 -4.67 -8.16
CA ILE A 103 -7.20 -3.26 -8.43
C ILE A 103 -8.41 -2.35 -8.15
N GLU A 104 -9.61 -2.73 -8.60
CA GLU A 104 -10.82 -1.99 -8.30
C GLU A 104 -11.11 -1.90 -6.80
N ALA A 105 -10.89 -2.98 -6.06
CA ALA A 105 -11.07 -3.02 -4.61
C ALA A 105 -10.19 -2.00 -3.88
N VAL A 106 -8.88 -1.98 -4.16
CA VAL A 106 -7.98 -1.02 -3.50
C VAL A 106 -8.21 0.42 -3.98
N LEU A 107 -8.71 0.61 -5.21
CA LEU A 107 -9.09 1.93 -5.71
C LEU A 107 -10.38 2.46 -5.07
N ARG A 108 -11.35 1.60 -4.73
CA ARG A 108 -12.51 2.00 -3.91
C ARG A 108 -12.06 2.47 -2.52
N LEU A 109 -11.16 1.71 -1.88
CA LEU A 109 -10.59 2.12 -0.59
C LEU A 109 -9.84 3.46 -0.69
N ALA A 110 -9.11 3.67 -1.80
CA ALA A 110 -8.42 4.93 -2.07
C ALA A 110 -9.38 6.10 -2.34
N ALA A 111 -10.52 5.86 -2.99
CA ALA A 111 -11.55 6.87 -3.20
C ALA A 111 -12.16 7.30 -1.86
N TYR A 112 -12.57 6.34 -1.01
CA TYR A 112 -13.05 6.62 0.33
C TYR A 112 -12.03 7.43 1.16
N ARG A 113 -10.76 7.02 1.14
CA ARG A 113 -9.67 7.76 1.78
C ARG A 113 -9.54 9.20 1.26
N ASN A 114 -9.72 9.42 -0.04
CA ASN A 114 -9.62 10.77 -0.61
C ASN A 114 -10.76 11.65 -0.10
N ASP A 115 -11.99 11.15 -0.05
CA ASP A 115 -13.14 11.90 0.47
C ASP A 115 -12.94 12.32 1.93
N VAL A 116 -12.45 11.38 2.76
CA VAL A 116 -12.09 11.63 4.17
C VAL A 116 -11.05 12.74 4.30
N LEU A 117 -9.97 12.70 3.50
CA LEU A 117 -8.91 13.72 3.58
C LEU A 117 -9.36 15.11 3.13
N HIS A 118 -10.42 15.20 2.32
CA HIS A 118 -11.00 16.48 1.90
C HIS A 118 -12.13 16.96 2.82
N GLY A 119 -12.27 16.34 4.01
CA GLY A 119 -13.26 16.74 5.03
C GLY A 119 -14.66 16.18 4.80
N GLY A 120 -14.84 15.27 3.84
CA GLY A 120 -16.09 14.55 3.65
C GLY A 120 -16.24 13.40 4.65
N ALA A 121 -17.47 12.95 4.86
CA ALA A 121 -17.74 11.72 5.61
C ALA A 121 -17.35 10.45 4.79
N GLY A 122 -17.40 10.56 3.46
CA GLY A 122 -17.13 9.47 2.52
C GLY A 122 -18.16 8.33 2.63
N ASP A 123 -18.67 7.84 1.50
CA ASP A 123 -19.56 6.68 1.55
C ASP A 123 -18.75 5.38 1.71
N ARG A 124 -18.80 4.83 2.93
CA ARG A 124 -18.19 3.54 3.23
C ARG A 124 -18.87 2.43 2.43
N ALA A 125 -18.12 1.81 1.52
CA ALA A 125 -18.61 0.65 0.78
C ALA A 125 -18.91 -0.52 1.73
N ALA A 126 -19.96 -1.29 1.43
CA ALA A 126 -20.27 -2.52 2.16
C ALA A 126 -19.12 -3.55 2.08
N SER A 127 -18.29 -3.46 1.04
CA SER A 127 -17.11 -4.32 0.82
C SER A 127 -15.86 -3.88 1.57
N ILE A 128 -15.91 -2.88 2.46
CA ILE A 128 -14.69 -2.24 3.01
C ILE A 128 -13.72 -3.21 3.68
N VAL A 129 -14.20 -4.24 4.38
CA VAL A 129 -13.36 -5.29 4.99
C VAL A 129 -12.63 -6.08 3.90
N GLY A 130 -13.33 -6.50 2.85
CA GLY A 130 -12.74 -7.21 1.71
C GLY A 130 -11.78 -6.34 0.88
N ASP A 131 -12.10 -5.06 0.73
CA ASP A 131 -11.24 -4.09 0.04
C ASP A 131 -9.95 -3.83 0.86
N ALA A 132 -10.05 -3.76 2.19
CA ALA A 132 -8.92 -3.67 3.12
C ALA A 132 -8.06 -4.94 3.10
N ASN A 133 -8.66 -6.13 3.16
CA ASN A 133 -7.96 -7.41 3.04
C ASN A 133 -7.21 -7.51 1.71
N THR A 134 -7.84 -7.08 0.61
CA THR A 134 -7.17 -7.03 -0.70
C THR A 134 -5.96 -6.09 -0.65
N CYS A 135 -6.07 -4.93 0.00
CA CYS A 135 -4.96 -4.00 0.17
C CYS A 135 -3.78 -4.64 0.92
N VAL A 136 -4.05 -5.34 2.03
CA VAL A 136 -3.06 -6.09 2.82
C VAL A 136 -2.35 -7.15 1.96
N ILE A 137 -3.09 -7.92 1.16
CA ILE A 137 -2.53 -8.92 0.24
C ILE A 137 -1.55 -8.28 -0.75
N LEU A 138 -1.91 -7.14 -1.36
CA LEU A 138 -1.02 -6.47 -2.31
C LEU A 138 0.22 -5.88 -1.62
N ILE A 139 0.10 -5.39 -0.37
CA ILE A 139 1.25 -4.92 0.40
C ILE A 139 2.21 -6.08 0.71
N ARG A 140 1.67 -7.23 1.17
CA ARG A 140 2.47 -8.44 1.42
C ARG A 140 3.20 -8.91 0.17
N HIS A 141 2.56 -8.88 -1.01
CA HIS A 141 3.23 -9.21 -2.27
C HIS A 141 4.52 -8.40 -2.46
N PHE A 142 4.44 -7.08 -2.32
CA PHE A 142 5.57 -6.18 -2.54
C PHE A 142 6.68 -6.28 -1.49
N LEU A 143 6.35 -6.64 -0.25
CA LEU A 143 7.27 -6.51 0.89
C LEU A 143 7.75 -7.84 1.46
N GLU A 144 7.05 -8.94 1.19
CA GLU A 144 7.32 -10.27 1.75
C GLU A 144 7.32 -11.38 0.70
N GLY A 145 6.36 -11.35 -0.24
CA GLY A 145 6.16 -12.44 -1.20
C GLY A 145 7.18 -12.44 -2.34
N ALA A 146 7.31 -11.30 -3.02
CA ALA A 146 8.26 -11.10 -4.11
C ALA A 146 8.80 -9.65 -4.09
N PRO A 147 9.59 -9.28 -3.05
CA PRO A 147 10.17 -7.96 -2.96
C PRO A 147 11.20 -7.73 -4.08
N ALA A 148 11.13 -6.56 -4.72
CA ALA A 148 12.10 -6.16 -5.76
C ALA A 148 13.44 -5.66 -5.21
N PHE A 149 13.65 -5.76 -3.90
CA PHE A 149 14.87 -5.40 -3.17
C PHE A 149 15.31 -6.59 -2.33
N ASP A 150 16.58 -6.63 -1.92
CA ASP A 150 17.07 -7.63 -0.98
C ASP A 150 16.51 -7.34 0.44
N PRO A 151 15.67 -8.22 1.02
CA PRO A 151 15.10 -7.98 2.35
C PRO A 151 16.16 -7.95 3.46
N SER A 152 17.33 -8.54 3.26
CA SER A 152 18.39 -8.58 4.27
C SER A 152 18.96 -7.18 4.56
N ASP A 153 19.02 -6.32 3.54
CA ASP A 153 19.43 -4.91 3.66
C ASP A 153 18.43 -4.08 4.50
N TYR A 154 17.19 -4.56 4.63
CA TYR A 154 16.09 -3.87 5.30
C TYR A 154 15.42 -4.71 6.39
N ALA A 155 16.13 -5.71 6.94
CA ALA A 155 15.56 -6.77 7.76
C ALA A 155 14.68 -6.28 8.93
N VAL A 156 15.08 -5.19 9.60
CA VAL A 156 14.30 -4.58 10.69
C VAL A 156 12.96 -4.03 10.21
N HIS A 157 12.94 -3.31 9.08
CA HIS A 157 11.71 -2.79 8.51
C HIS A 157 10.80 -3.92 8.04
N CYS A 158 11.35 -4.92 7.35
CA CYS A 158 10.59 -6.08 6.87
C CYS A 158 9.94 -6.85 8.03
N ALA A 159 10.68 -7.10 9.12
CA ALA A 159 10.14 -7.79 10.29
C ALA A 159 8.98 -7.01 10.94
N LEU A 160 9.18 -5.70 11.19
CA LEU A 160 8.14 -4.86 11.80
C LEU A 160 6.90 -4.72 10.90
N VAL A 161 7.09 -4.56 9.59
CA VAL A 161 5.98 -4.54 8.63
C VAL A 161 5.19 -5.85 8.66
N SER A 162 5.88 -6.99 8.72
CA SER A 162 5.25 -8.31 8.79
C SER A 162 4.41 -8.49 10.06
N ASP A 163 4.90 -8.02 11.20
CA ASP A 163 4.15 -8.04 12.46
C ASP A 163 2.86 -7.21 12.35
N GLU A 164 2.95 -6.01 11.78
CA GLU A 164 1.80 -5.12 11.59
C GLU A 164 0.77 -5.70 10.60
N LEU A 165 1.22 -6.24 9.46
CA LEU A 165 0.34 -6.87 8.47
C LEU A 165 -0.38 -8.08 9.06
N THR A 166 0.31 -8.89 9.86
CA THR A 166 -0.26 -10.07 10.53
C THR A 166 -1.32 -9.67 11.56
N ALA A 167 -1.05 -8.62 12.35
CA ALA A 167 -2.02 -8.11 13.30
C ALA A 167 -3.26 -7.52 12.62
N ILE A 168 -3.09 -6.74 11.55
CA ILE A 168 -4.21 -6.18 10.77
C ILE A 168 -5.04 -7.29 10.14
N GLU A 169 -4.41 -8.28 9.52
CA GLU A 169 -5.11 -9.41 8.89
C GLU A 169 -5.88 -10.25 9.91
N ALA A 170 -5.35 -10.42 11.12
CA ALA A 170 -6.07 -11.09 12.21
C ALA A 170 -7.31 -10.28 12.63
N ALA A 171 -7.19 -8.95 12.75
CA ALA A 171 -8.32 -8.08 13.08
C ALA A 171 -9.38 -8.07 11.98
N LEU A 172 -8.98 -7.96 10.71
CA LEU A 172 -9.92 -7.98 9.58
C LEU A 172 -10.70 -9.29 9.51
N ARG A 173 -10.07 -10.44 9.77
CA ARG A 173 -10.75 -11.75 9.84
C ARG A 173 -11.82 -11.85 10.94
N GLN A 174 -11.69 -11.07 12.01
CA GLN A 174 -12.71 -11.02 13.07
C GLN A 174 -13.93 -10.19 12.65
N LEU A 175 -13.74 -9.24 11.72
CA LEU A 175 -14.79 -8.34 11.23
C LEU A 175 -15.65 -8.95 10.10
N GLY A 176 -15.22 -10.07 9.50
CA GLY A 176 -15.92 -10.78 8.41
C GLY A 176 -15.02 -10.99 7.19
#